data_AF-A0AAW2W9R4-F1
#
_entry.id   AF-A0AAW2W9R4-F1
#
_cell.length_a   1.000
_cell.length_b   1.000
_cell.length_c   1.000
_cell.angle_alpha   90.00
_cell.angle_beta   90.00
_cell.angle_gamma   90.00
#
_symmetry.space_group_name_H-M   'P 1'
#
loop_
_entity.id
_entity.type
_entity.pdbx_description
1 polymer ?
#
loop_
_entity_poly.entity_id
_entity_poly.type
_entity_poly.pdbx_seq_one_letter_code
_entity_poly.pdbx_strand_id
1 'polypeptide(L)'
;MIGTVVLLFQPAEEAGNGAKRMIGEGALEDVEAIFAVHISHLLPTAVIGSRSGPLLAGCGFFKAVITSEWGVGGNLHHSGNPVLAASAAVISLQGIVSRESNPLDSQVVSVTFLNTGDDHDAIPKGVEFGGTLRAFSNASFHHLLKRIEEVIVSQAKVYKCSATVDFFENADTIYPPMVNDEQMYEHVKRATVDLVGATNFRVVQPVMGAEDFSFYSEVIPAAFFYIGIKNETLGSVHSPHSPHFIIDEDALPVGAATHAAIAERYLHEQDISINGLRDISINGFHQD
;
A
#
# COMPACT_ATOMS: atom_id res chain seq x y z
N MET A 1 1.00 19.52 -28.42
CA MET A 1 1.00 18.14 -27.89
C MET A 1 2.20 17.40 -28.41
N ILE A 2 3.27 17.41 -27.62
CA ILE A 2 4.49 16.64 -27.86
C ILE A 2 4.68 15.82 -26.59
N GLY A 3 4.93 14.52 -26.73
CA GLY A 3 5.19 13.61 -25.62
C GLY A 3 4.82 12.18 -25.97
N THR A 4 5.01 11.29 -25.00
CA THR A 4 4.81 9.84 -25.17
C THR A 4 3.82 9.34 -24.14
N VAL A 5 2.87 8.52 -24.57
CA VAL A 5 1.99 7.76 -23.68
C VAL A 5 2.45 6.31 -23.69
N VAL A 6 2.81 5.79 -22.53
CA VAL A 6 3.17 4.37 -22.34
C VAL A 6 1.97 3.65 -21.76
N LEU A 7 1.49 2.61 -22.44
CA LEU A 7 0.43 1.74 -21.92
C LEU A 7 1.06 0.55 -21.22
N LEU A 8 0.86 0.46 -19.90
CA LEU A 8 1.46 -0.57 -19.06
C LEU A 8 0.45 -1.68 -18.78
N PHE A 9 0.67 -2.86 -19.36
CA PHE A 9 -0.18 -4.04 -19.15
C PHE A 9 0.45 -4.93 -18.09
N GLN A 10 0.12 -4.66 -16.83
CA GLN A 10 0.72 -5.35 -15.70
C GLN A 10 0.09 -6.74 -15.45
N PRO A 11 0.91 -7.81 -15.31
CA PRO A 11 0.45 -9.10 -14.83
C PRO A 11 0.53 -9.19 -13.30
N ALA A 12 -0.13 -10.20 -12.71
CA ALA A 12 0.16 -10.67 -11.34
C ALA A 12 -0.01 -9.66 -10.19
N GLU A 13 -0.93 -8.70 -10.32
CA GLU A 13 -1.31 -7.77 -9.24
C GLU A 13 -1.76 -8.55 -7.98
N GLU A 14 -2.68 -9.50 -8.14
CA GLU A 14 -3.20 -10.36 -7.06
C GLU A 14 -2.14 -11.22 -6.34
N ALA A 15 -0.99 -11.45 -7.00
CA ALA A 15 0.14 -12.16 -6.41
C ALA A 15 1.15 -11.22 -5.73
N GLY A 16 1.01 -9.91 -5.93
CA GLY A 16 1.76 -8.86 -5.25
C GLY A 16 3.11 -8.48 -5.85
N ASN A 17 3.43 -8.99 -7.03
CA ASN A 17 4.79 -8.85 -7.57
C ASN A 17 4.84 -8.36 -9.02
N GLY A 18 3.68 -8.03 -9.60
CA GLY A 18 3.58 -7.51 -10.96
C GLY A 18 4.39 -6.23 -11.13
N ALA A 19 4.02 -5.22 -10.33
CA ALA A 19 4.62 -3.90 -10.44
C ALA A 19 6.14 -3.91 -10.22
N LYS A 20 6.62 -4.58 -9.17
CA LYS A 20 8.07 -4.68 -8.89
C LYS A 20 8.86 -5.29 -10.04
N ARG A 21 8.34 -6.36 -10.65
CA ARG A 21 9.01 -7.01 -11.79
C ARG A 21 9.07 -6.07 -12.98
N MET A 22 7.97 -5.40 -13.30
CA MET A 22 7.93 -4.42 -14.38
C MET A 22 8.92 -3.27 -14.13
N ILE A 23 8.98 -2.72 -12.91
CA ILE A 23 9.96 -1.70 -12.54
C ILE A 23 11.39 -2.22 -12.75
N GLY A 24 11.69 -3.43 -12.28
CA GLY A 24 13.01 -4.06 -12.44
C GLY A 24 13.41 -4.34 -13.90
N GLU A 25 12.42 -4.46 -14.79
CA GLU A 25 12.60 -4.65 -16.24
C GLU A 25 12.59 -3.32 -17.03
N GLY A 26 12.56 -2.17 -16.35
CA GLY A 26 12.67 -0.86 -16.99
C GLY A 26 11.32 -0.23 -17.42
N ALA A 27 10.19 -0.70 -16.89
CA ALA A 27 8.87 -0.17 -17.25
C ALA A 27 8.67 1.34 -16.98
N LEU A 28 9.47 1.92 -16.09
CA LEU A 28 9.43 3.34 -15.74
C LEU A 28 10.57 4.16 -16.38
N GLU A 29 11.37 3.57 -17.26
CA GLU A 29 12.41 4.33 -17.98
C GLU A 29 11.74 5.44 -18.81
N ASP A 30 12.23 6.68 -18.64
CA ASP A 30 11.70 7.88 -19.29
C ASP A 30 10.20 8.16 -19.01
N VAL A 31 9.66 7.68 -17.89
CA VAL A 31 8.28 7.96 -17.43
C VAL A 31 8.26 9.02 -16.33
N GLU A 32 7.54 10.12 -16.54
CA GLU A 32 7.48 11.25 -15.58
C GLU A 32 6.34 11.13 -14.56
N ALA A 33 5.25 10.45 -14.92
CA ALA A 33 4.10 10.23 -14.05
C ALA A 33 3.33 8.99 -14.50
N ILE A 34 2.61 8.37 -13.56
CA ILE A 34 1.83 7.16 -13.83
C ILE A 34 0.42 7.26 -13.23
N PHE A 35 -0.55 6.71 -13.97
CA PHE A 35 -1.96 6.74 -13.59
C PHE A 35 -2.55 5.34 -13.69
N ALA A 36 -3.45 5.00 -12.78
CA ALA A 36 -4.19 3.75 -12.81
C ALA A 36 -5.65 3.93 -12.40
N VAL A 37 -6.51 3.04 -12.92
CA VAL A 37 -7.91 2.95 -12.53
C VAL A 37 -8.22 1.55 -12.01
N HIS A 38 -9.07 1.50 -10.99
CA HIS A 38 -9.73 0.27 -10.58
C HIS A 38 -11.24 0.46 -10.57
N ILE A 39 -11.99 -0.59 -10.86
CA ILE A 39 -13.45 -0.54 -10.75
C ILE A 39 -13.90 -0.50 -9.28
N SER A 40 -15.04 0.12 -8.99
CA SER A 40 -15.59 0.18 -7.63
C SER A 40 -17.07 -0.13 -7.61
N HIS A 41 -17.42 -1.25 -6.97
CA HIS A 41 -18.81 -1.64 -6.69
C HIS A 41 -19.50 -0.73 -5.65
N LEU A 42 -18.76 0.21 -5.03
CA LEU A 42 -19.30 1.16 -4.05
C LEU A 42 -19.76 2.48 -4.69
N LEU A 43 -19.31 2.78 -5.90
CA LEU A 43 -19.64 4.00 -6.63
C LEU A 43 -20.67 3.69 -7.73
N PRO A 44 -21.70 4.54 -7.93
CA PRO A 44 -22.63 4.38 -9.05
C PRO A 44 -21.91 4.30 -10.39
N THR A 45 -22.47 3.56 -11.35
CA THR A 45 -21.91 3.42 -12.70
C THR A 45 -21.46 4.77 -13.27
N ALA A 46 -20.23 4.80 -13.82
CA ALA A 46 -19.58 5.97 -14.42
C ALA A 46 -19.20 7.12 -13.46
N VAL A 47 -19.45 7.00 -12.14
CA VAL A 47 -18.94 7.96 -11.16
C VAL A 47 -17.48 7.67 -10.87
N ILE A 48 -16.62 8.68 -11.03
CA ILE A 48 -15.19 8.57 -10.72
C ILE A 48 -14.94 8.96 -9.27
N GLY A 49 -14.05 8.23 -8.60
CA GLY A 49 -13.67 8.51 -7.22
C GLY A 49 -12.17 8.53 -7.02
N SER A 50 -11.63 9.51 -6.29
CA SER A 50 -10.22 9.52 -5.87
C SER A 50 -10.06 10.41 -4.64
N ARG A 51 -8.85 10.49 -4.09
CA ARG A 51 -8.49 11.45 -3.05
C ARG A 51 -7.02 11.82 -3.13
N SER A 52 -6.66 12.99 -2.63
CA SER A 52 -5.26 13.36 -2.39
C SER A 52 -4.71 12.53 -1.22
N GLY A 53 -3.43 12.14 -1.32
CA GLY A 53 -2.74 11.40 -0.28
C GLY A 53 -3.21 9.94 -0.16
N PRO A 54 -3.24 9.37 1.05
CA PRO A 54 -3.40 7.91 1.24
C PRO A 54 -4.70 7.30 0.70
N LEU A 55 -4.67 6.48 -0.33
CA LEU A 55 -5.87 5.83 -0.86
C LEU A 55 -6.08 4.42 -0.31
N LEU A 56 -5.02 3.61 -0.28
CA LEU A 56 -5.04 2.22 0.18
C LEU A 56 -3.93 1.99 1.21
N ALA A 57 -4.21 1.13 2.18
CA ALA A 57 -3.25 0.82 3.24
C ALA A 57 -2.12 -0.05 2.72
N GLY A 58 -0.92 0.19 3.23
CA GLY A 58 0.17 -0.77 3.11
C GLY A 58 -0.21 -2.05 3.85
N CYS A 59 0.30 -3.17 3.37
CA CYS A 59 0.05 -4.49 3.94
C CYS A 59 1.39 -5.20 4.08
N GLY A 60 1.79 -5.44 5.33
CA GLY A 60 2.99 -6.20 5.64
C GLY A 60 2.67 -7.45 6.45
N PHE A 61 3.58 -8.40 6.40
CA PHE A 61 3.53 -9.63 7.18
C PHE A 61 4.81 -9.75 7.97
N PHE A 62 4.73 -10.34 9.15
CA PHE A 62 5.92 -10.66 9.94
C PHE A 62 5.79 -12.04 10.57
N LYS A 63 6.93 -12.68 10.70
CA LYS A 63 7.10 -13.95 11.38
C LYS A 63 8.28 -13.83 12.32
N ALA A 64 8.07 -14.11 13.58
CA ALA A 64 9.09 -14.07 14.60
C ALA A 64 9.34 -15.46 15.19
N VAL A 65 10.61 -15.74 15.47
CA VAL A 65 11.04 -16.95 16.18
C VAL A 65 11.82 -16.52 17.41
N ILE A 66 11.29 -16.85 18.59
CA ILE A 66 11.99 -16.66 19.87
C ILE A 66 12.56 -18.00 20.31
N THR A 67 13.84 -18.04 20.66
CA THR A 67 14.52 -19.24 21.14
C THR A 67 15.22 -18.96 22.46
N SER A 68 15.35 -19.99 23.29
CA SER A 68 16.28 -19.98 24.42
C SER A 68 17.41 -20.95 24.14
N GLU A 69 18.63 -20.61 24.57
CA GLU A 69 19.70 -21.61 24.61
C GLU A 69 19.27 -22.70 25.59
N TRP A 70 19.04 -23.90 25.05
CA TRP A 70 18.61 -25.03 25.86
C TRP A 70 19.73 -25.47 26.80
N GLY A 71 19.45 -25.37 28.10
CA GLY A 71 20.15 -26.12 29.13
C GLY A 71 19.86 -27.60 28.96
N VAL A 72 20.84 -28.33 28.42
CA VAL A 72 20.88 -29.78 28.53
C VAL A 72 21.04 -30.11 30.02
N GLY A 73 19.95 -30.51 30.68
CA GLY A 73 19.98 -31.06 32.04
C GLY A 73 19.28 -30.21 33.10
N GLY A 74 17.97 -30.41 33.26
CA GLY A 74 17.23 -30.35 34.53
C GLY A 74 17.17 -29.04 35.34
N ASN A 75 17.95 -28.01 35.01
CA ASN A 75 18.06 -26.77 35.80
C ASN A 75 17.32 -25.61 35.15
N LEU A 76 15.98 -25.68 35.19
CA LEU A 76 15.04 -24.70 34.61
C LEU A 76 15.29 -23.24 35.09
N HIS A 77 15.93 -23.03 36.25
CA HIS A 77 16.20 -21.69 36.79
C HIS A 77 17.28 -20.89 36.03
N HIS A 78 18.07 -21.54 35.17
CA HIS A 78 19.13 -20.88 34.39
C HIS A 78 18.75 -20.63 32.92
N SER A 79 17.73 -21.32 32.40
CA SER A 79 17.26 -21.18 31.02
C SER A 79 16.18 -20.12 30.87
N GLY A 80 16.18 -19.39 29.74
CA GLY A 80 15.06 -18.55 29.35
C GLY A 80 13.80 -19.37 29.02
N ASN A 81 12.61 -18.77 29.15
CA ASN A 81 11.33 -19.38 28.77
C ASN A 81 10.76 -18.67 27.53
N PRO A 82 10.87 -19.27 26.33
CA PRO A 82 10.38 -18.68 25.08
C PRO A 82 8.88 -18.43 25.05
N VAL A 83 8.07 -19.21 25.77
CA VAL A 83 6.60 -19.04 25.83
C VAL A 83 6.24 -17.75 26.56
N LEU A 84 6.89 -17.49 27.70
CA LEU A 84 6.69 -16.25 28.44
C LEU A 84 7.21 -15.04 27.65
N ALA A 85 8.37 -15.18 27.01
CA ALA A 85 8.95 -14.16 26.15
C ALA A 85 8.01 -13.78 24.98
N ALA A 86 7.46 -14.78 24.27
CA ALA A 86 6.50 -14.56 23.19
C ALA A 86 5.21 -13.92 23.70
N SER A 87 4.67 -14.39 24.84
CA SER A 87 3.47 -13.82 25.44
C SER A 87 3.65 -12.33 25.78
N ALA A 88 4.79 -11.97 26.37
CA ALA A 88 5.14 -10.58 26.66
C ALA A 88 5.32 -9.76 25.39
N ALA A 89 5.95 -10.32 24.35
CA ALA A 89 6.08 -9.68 23.05
C ALA A 89 4.72 -9.39 22.41
N VAL A 90 3.80 -10.36 22.37
CA VAL A 90 2.44 -10.19 21.81
C VAL A 90 1.69 -9.04 22.48
N ILE A 91 1.73 -8.97 23.81
CA ILE A 91 1.09 -7.87 24.56
C ILE A 91 1.79 -6.53 24.27
N SER A 92 3.13 -6.51 24.26
CA SER A 92 3.91 -5.29 24.06
C SER A 92 3.76 -4.71 22.67
N LEU A 93 3.57 -5.55 21.64
CA LEU A 93 3.29 -5.10 20.26
C LEU A 93 2.06 -4.21 20.18
N GLN A 94 1.06 -4.42 21.05
CA GLN A 94 -0.15 -3.58 21.08
C GLN A 94 0.15 -2.16 21.59
N GLY A 95 1.27 -1.99 22.30
CA GLY A 95 1.79 -0.69 22.75
C GLY A 95 2.18 0.23 21.58
N ILE A 96 2.63 -0.33 20.45
CA ILE A 96 3.04 0.45 19.28
C ILE A 96 1.87 1.32 18.81
N VAL A 97 0.74 0.69 18.47
CA VAL A 97 -0.45 1.42 17.99
C VAL A 97 -1.10 2.24 19.11
N SER A 98 -1.18 1.73 20.33
CA SER A 98 -1.94 2.39 21.40
C SER A 98 -1.19 3.52 22.12
N ARG A 99 0.14 3.62 21.99
CA ARG A 99 0.97 4.58 22.74
C ARG A 99 2.02 5.30 21.93
N GLU A 100 2.51 4.74 20.82
CA GLU A 100 3.56 5.33 20.00
C GLU A 100 2.98 6.02 18.75
N SER A 101 1.94 5.46 18.16
CA SER A 101 1.32 5.97 16.93
C SER A 101 0.46 7.23 17.16
N ASN A 102 0.43 8.11 16.16
CA ASN A 102 -0.50 9.25 16.14
C ASN A 102 -1.94 8.73 16.02
N PRO A 103 -2.87 9.08 16.94
CA PRO A 103 -4.26 8.61 16.88
C PRO A 103 -5.03 9.00 15.61
N LEU A 104 -4.58 10.03 14.88
CA LEU A 104 -5.17 10.45 13.60
C LEU A 104 -4.60 9.68 12.39
N ASP A 105 -3.56 8.89 12.61
CA ASP A 105 -2.95 8.04 11.60
C ASP A 105 -3.28 6.58 11.90
N SER A 106 -4.24 6.04 11.16
CA SER A 106 -4.76 4.70 11.41
C SER A 106 -3.72 3.64 11.08
N GLN A 107 -3.29 2.92 12.11
CA GLN A 107 -2.29 1.86 12.06
C GLN A 107 -2.84 0.59 12.71
N VAL A 108 -2.43 -0.57 12.21
CA VAL A 108 -2.84 -1.87 12.74
C VAL A 108 -1.63 -2.77 12.85
N VAL A 109 -1.49 -3.45 13.98
CA VAL A 109 -0.61 -4.60 14.17
C VAL A 109 -1.46 -5.73 14.70
N SER A 110 -1.42 -6.89 14.06
CA SER A 110 -2.20 -8.07 14.46
C SER A 110 -1.26 -9.25 14.58
N VAL A 111 -1.29 -9.92 15.73
CA VAL A 111 -0.70 -11.24 15.90
C VAL A 111 -1.83 -12.25 15.67
N THR A 112 -1.69 -13.07 14.63
CA THR A 112 -2.77 -13.97 14.18
C THR A 112 -2.46 -15.43 14.44
N PHE A 113 -1.20 -15.76 14.72
CA PHE A 113 -0.83 -17.11 15.13
C PHE A 113 0.32 -17.09 16.14
N LEU A 114 0.34 -18.13 16.98
CA LEU A 114 1.40 -18.42 17.94
C LEU A 114 1.49 -19.93 18.12
N ASN A 115 2.68 -20.49 17.96
CA ASN A 115 2.96 -21.92 17.96
C ASN A 115 4.13 -22.22 18.91
N THR A 116 3.91 -23.11 19.87
CA THR A 116 4.82 -23.37 21.00
C THR A 116 5.22 -24.85 21.15
N GLY A 117 4.73 -25.73 20.27
CA GLY A 117 4.83 -27.19 20.43
C GLY A 117 3.67 -27.79 21.23
N ASP A 118 3.76 -29.07 21.59
CA ASP A 118 2.69 -29.88 22.19
C ASP A 118 3.06 -30.56 23.52
N ASP A 119 4.26 -30.33 24.05
CA ASP A 119 4.72 -30.88 25.34
C ASP A 119 4.19 -30.06 26.52
N HIS A 120 3.53 -30.71 27.47
CA HIS A 120 2.92 -30.07 28.65
C HIS A 120 3.89 -29.88 29.82
N ASP A 121 4.98 -30.66 29.85
CA ASP A 121 5.91 -30.74 30.99
C ASP A 121 7.31 -30.20 30.65
N ALA A 122 7.55 -29.83 29.39
CA ALA A 122 8.83 -29.27 28.94
C ALA A 122 8.71 -27.82 28.42
N ILE A 123 9.72 -26.99 28.72
CA ILE A 123 9.86 -25.66 28.10
C ILE A 123 10.32 -25.85 26.65
N PRO A 124 9.60 -25.33 25.63
CA PRO A 124 9.99 -25.55 24.24
C PRO A 124 11.32 -24.88 23.88
N LYS A 125 12.00 -25.39 22.85
CA LYS A 125 13.24 -24.79 22.27
C LYS A 125 13.01 -23.41 21.68
N GLY A 126 11.81 -23.18 21.16
CA GLY A 126 11.43 -21.89 20.64
C GLY A 126 9.93 -21.79 20.41
N VAL A 127 9.50 -20.56 20.15
CA VAL A 127 8.13 -20.20 19.86
C VAL A 127 8.12 -19.39 18.59
N GLU A 128 7.25 -19.78 17.68
CA GLU A 128 7.03 -19.12 16.42
C GLU A 128 5.68 -18.38 16.48
N PHE A 129 5.65 -17.12 16.10
CA PHE A 129 4.42 -16.35 16.07
C PHE A 129 4.51 -15.28 14.99
N GLY A 130 3.39 -14.69 14.62
CA GLY A 130 3.40 -13.67 13.58
C GLY A 130 2.02 -13.15 13.25
N GLY A 131 1.97 -12.34 12.21
CA GLY A 131 0.73 -11.81 11.68
C GLY A 131 0.98 -10.66 10.72
N THR A 132 0.15 -9.63 10.81
CA THR A 132 0.06 -8.56 9.80
C THR A 132 0.25 -7.18 10.39
N LEU A 133 0.72 -6.26 9.57
CA LEU A 133 0.72 -4.82 9.86
C LEU A 133 0.06 -4.03 8.71
N ARG A 134 -0.60 -2.93 9.06
CA ARG A 134 -1.19 -1.98 8.09
C ARG A 134 -0.97 -0.55 8.54
N ALA A 135 -0.74 0.34 7.58
CA ALA A 135 -0.69 1.79 7.79
C ALA A 135 -1.05 2.51 6.48
N PHE A 136 -1.48 3.77 6.57
CA PHE A 136 -1.82 4.58 5.40
C PHE A 136 -0.70 5.48 4.89
N SER A 137 0.37 5.68 5.67
CA SER A 137 1.51 6.50 5.24
C SER A 137 2.78 5.68 5.16
N ASN A 138 3.65 5.99 4.19
CA ASN A 138 4.95 5.33 4.05
C ASN A 138 5.79 5.48 5.32
N ALA A 139 5.78 6.66 5.93
CA ALA A 139 6.50 6.91 7.17
C ALA A 139 6.06 5.97 8.30
N SER A 140 4.75 5.84 8.50
CA SER A 140 4.19 5.00 9.57
C SER A 140 4.33 3.51 9.26
N PHE A 141 4.19 3.11 8.00
CA PHE A 141 4.36 1.73 7.58
C PHE A 141 5.79 1.23 7.87
N HIS A 142 6.80 1.97 7.43
CA HIS A 142 8.20 1.63 7.68
C HIS A 142 8.58 1.76 9.17
N HIS A 143 7.94 2.69 9.90
CA HIS A 143 8.08 2.78 11.34
C HIS A 143 7.55 1.51 12.05
N LEU A 144 6.39 0.99 11.64
CA LEU A 144 5.84 -0.24 12.20
C LEU A 144 6.77 -1.43 11.97
N LEU A 145 7.32 -1.62 10.76
CA LEU A 145 8.28 -2.69 10.47
C LEU A 145 9.44 -2.66 11.48
N LYS A 146 10.08 -1.49 11.63
CA LYS A 146 11.18 -1.30 12.57
C LYS A 146 10.76 -1.55 14.02
N ARG A 147 9.63 -0.99 14.47
CA ARG A 147 9.19 -1.10 15.86
C ARG A 147 8.76 -2.50 16.25
N ILE A 148 8.14 -3.24 15.34
CA ILE A 148 7.78 -4.65 15.56
C ILE A 148 9.03 -5.46 15.88
N GLU A 149 10.10 -5.33 15.08
CA GLU A 149 11.36 -6.02 15.34
C GLU A 149 11.97 -5.60 16.68
N GLU A 150 12.10 -4.30 16.93
CA GLU A 150 12.71 -3.77 18.15
C GLU A 150 11.96 -4.25 19.41
N VAL A 151 10.62 -4.25 19.40
CA VAL A 151 9.80 -4.72 20.53
C VAL A 151 10.02 -6.22 20.75
N ILE A 152 9.95 -7.03 19.69
CA ILE A 152 10.10 -8.49 19.80
C ILE A 152 11.48 -8.87 20.34
N VAL A 153 12.55 -8.28 19.77
CA VAL A 153 13.93 -8.53 20.20
C VAL A 153 14.16 -8.07 21.64
N SER A 154 13.60 -6.92 22.02
CA SER A 154 13.76 -6.39 23.39
C SER A 154 13.01 -7.24 24.41
N GLN A 155 11.79 -7.66 24.11
CA GLN A 155 11.01 -8.53 24.99
C GLN A 155 11.70 -9.89 25.16
N ALA A 156 12.22 -10.49 24.09
CA ALA A 156 12.98 -11.74 24.22
C ALA A 156 14.17 -11.63 25.18
N LYS A 157 14.93 -10.52 25.12
CA LYS A 157 16.09 -10.28 25.99
C LYS A 157 15.73 -10.22 27.48
N VAL A 158 14.59 -9.64 27.84
CA VAL A 158 14.10 -9.60 29.25
C VAL A 158 13.98 -11.01 29.83
N TYR A 159 13.61 -11.99 29.01
CA TYR A 159 13.41 -13.38 29.39
C TYR A 159 14.63 -14.27 29.07
N LYS A 160 15.81 -13.68 28.86
CA LYS A 160 17.05 -14.41 28.50
C LYS A 160 16.89 -15.28 27.24
N CYS A 161 16.10 -14.80 26.29
CA CYS A 161 15.88 -15.43 24.99
C CYS A 161 16.45 -14.55 23.88
N SER A 162 16.65 -15.14 22.71
CA SER A 162 16.99 -14.46 21.47
C SER A 162 15.79 -14.50 20.52
N ALA A 163 15.64 -13.49 19.68
CA ALA A 163 14.58 -13.44 18.68
C ALA A 163 15.13 -13.09 17.30
N THR A 164 14.46 -13.60 16.28
CA THR A 164 14.60 -13.18 14.88
C THR A 164 13.23 -12.81 14.35
N VAL A 165 13.17 -11.85 13.43
CA VAL A 165 11.93 -11.43 12.77
C VAL A 165 12.20 -11.42 11.26
N ASP A 166 11.31 -12.07 10.53
CA ASP A 166 11.29 -12.12 9.07
C ASP A 166 10.06 -11.35 8.57
N PHE A 167 10.30 -10.35 7.74
CA PHE A 167 9.29 -9.54 7.07
C PHE A 167 8.99 -10.02 5.65
N PHE A 168 9.58 -11.14 5.22
CA PHE A 168 9.34 -11.74 3.91
C PHE A 168 9.70 -10.79 2.75
N GLU A 169 10.69 -9.91 2.93
CA GLU A 169 11.11 -8.94 1.91
C GLU A 169 11.50 -9.62 0.59
N ASN A 170 12.08 -10.82 0.66
CA ASN A 170 12.47 -11.63 -0.49
C ASN A 170 11.31 -12.39 -1.17
N ALA A 171 10.11 -12.34 -0.61
CA ALA A 171 8.94 -13.07 -1.12
C ALA A 171 7.91 -12.16 -1.79
N ASP A 172 8.20 -10.86 -1.94
CA ASP A 172 7.29 -9.86 -2.53
C ASP A 172 5.92 -9.73 -1.84
N THR A 173 5.84 -10.03 -0.55
CA THR A 173 4.57 -10.03 0.20
C THR A 173 4.28 -8.72 0.97
N ILE A 174 5.18 -7.74 0.91
CA ILE A 174 5.01 -6.44 1.57
C ILE A 174 4.64 -5.39 0.54
N TYR A 175 3.46 -4.79 0.72
CA TYR A 175 2.92 -3.71 -0.08
C TYR A 175 3.07 -2.39 0.68
N PRO A 176 3.74 -1.38 0.12
CA PRO A 176 3.70 -0.05 0.67
C PRO A 176 2.27 0.52 0.55
N PRO A 177 1.92 1.53 1.35
CA PRO A 177 0.68 2.28 1.17
C PRO A 177 0.56 2.90 -0.23
N MET A 178 -0.63 2.80 -0.84
CA MET A 178 -0.93 3.54 -2.06
C MET A 178 -1.27 4.97 -1.68
N VAL A 179 -0.38 5.90 -1.99
CA VAL A 179 -0.53 7.33 -1.69
C VAL A 179 -0.54 8.09 -3.01
N ASN A 180 -1.64 8.78 -3.30
CA ASN A 180 -1.70 9.68 -4.45
C ASN A 180 -0.82 10.90 -4.20
N ASP A 181 0.02 11.22 -5.19
CA ASP A 181 0.66 12.53 -5.25
C ASP A 181 -0.40 13.63 -5.37
N GLU A 182 -0.20 14.74 -4.66
CA GLU A 182 -1.20 15.81 -4.59
C GLU A 182 -1.43 16.48 -5.94
N GLN A 183 -0.35 16.70 -6.71
CA GLN A 183 -0.45 17.33 -8.03
C GLN A 183 -1.08 16.38 -9.04
N MET A 184 -0.71 15.09 -9.02
CA MET A 184 -1.28 14.08 -9.90
C MET A 184 -2.76 13.84 -9.59
N TYR A 185 -3.16 13.87 -8.32
CA TYR A 185 -4.57 13.80 -7.92
C TYR A 185 -5.37 15.01 -8.45
N GLU A 186 -4.88 16.24 -8.26
CA GLU A 186 -5.60 17.43 -8.76
C GLU A 186 -5.62 17.47 -10.30
N HIS A 187 -4.62 16.89 -10.95
CA HIS A 187 -4.63 16.68 -12.40
C HIS A 187 -5.75 15.71 -12.82
N VAL A 188 -5.81 14.51 -12.22
CA VAL A 188 -6.88 13.52 -12.47
C VAL A 188 -8.24 14.14 -12.22
N LYS A 189 -8.44 14.80 -11.08
CA LYS A 189 -9.69 15.45 -10.72
C LYS A 189 -10.13 16.49 -11.75
N ARG A 190 -9.24 17.36 -12.22
CA ARG A 190 -9.58 18.36 -13.26
C ARG A 190 -9.97 17.70 -14.57
N ALA A 191 -9.15 16.77 -15.07
CA ALA A 191 -9.44 16.03 -16.31
C ALA A 191 -10.80 15.31 -16.24
N THR A 192 -11.08 14.65 -15.11
CA THR A 192 -12.35 13.96 -14.90
C THR A 192 -13.53 14.92 -14.78
N VAL A 193 -13.43 15.98 -13.97
CA VAL A 193 -14.54 16.94 -13.79
C VAL A 193 -14.92 17.62 -15.10
N ASP A 194 -13.94 17.95 -15.94
CA ASP A 194 -14.20 18.54 -17.26
C ASP A 194 -14.89 17.54 -18.20
N LEU A 195 -14.58 16.23 -18.09
CA LEU A 195 -15.14 15.18 -18.94
C LEU A 195 -16.56 14.74 -18.50
N VAL A 196 -16.75 14.41 -17.22
CA VAL A 196 -17.97 13.77 -16.71
C VAL A 196 -18.82 14.70 -15.84
N GLY A 197 -18.35 15.92 -15.56
CA GLY A 197 -19.02 16.90 -14.72
C GLY A 197 -18.75 16.72 -13.22
N ALA A 198 -18.78 17.83 -12.48
CA ALA A 198 -18.44 17.86 -11.05
C ALA A 198 -19.33 16.95 -10.17
N THR A 199 -20.56 16.67 -10.58
CA THR A 199 -21.48 15.78 -9.84
C THR A 199 -21.08 14.30 -9.91
N ASN A 200 -20.26 13.94 -10.91
CA ASN A 200 -19.79 12.58 -11.17
C ASN A 200 -18.34 12.35 -10.70
N PHE A 201 -17.79 13.27 -9.91
CA PHE A 201 -16.54 13.07 -9.18
C PHE A 201 -16.81 13.00 -7.68
N ARG A 202 -16.19 12.04 -6.98
CA ARG A 202 -16.33 11.85 -5.53
C ARG A 202 -14.98 11.78 -4.85
N VAL A 203 -14.85 12.49 -3.73
CA VAL A 203 -13.76 12.25 -2.80
C VAL A 203 -14.07 10.98 -2.01
N VAL A 204 -13.27 9.94 -2.21
CA VAL A 204 -13.48 8.64 -1.56
C VAL A 204 -12.78 8.57 -0.21
N GLN A 205 -13.24 7.66 0.65
CA GLN A 205 -12.55 7.35 1.90
C GLN A 205 -11.43 6.33 1.63
N PRO A 206 -10.32 6.38 2.40
CA PRO A 206 -9.29 5.36 2.33
C PRO A 206 -9.85 3.97 2.69
N VAL A 207 -9.30 2.93 2.08
CA VAL A 207 -9.70 1.54 2.35
C VAL A 207 -8.49 0.75 2.81
N MET A 208 -8.70 -0.18 3.74
CA MET A 208 -7.63 -1.03 4.29
C MET A 208 -7.10 -2.10 3.32
N GLY A 209 -7.61 -2.14 2.09
CA GLY A 209 -7.04 -2.98 1.02
C GLY A 209 -5.62 -2.58 0.69
N ALA A 210 -4.92 -3.45 -0.03
CA ALA A 210 -3.60 -3.21 -0.60
C ALA A 210 -3.69 -3.32 -2.13
N GLU A 211 -2.69 -2.79 -2.80
CA GLU A 211 -2.64 -2.68 -4.26
C GLU A 211 -1.16 -2.57 -4.66
N ASP A 212 -0.70 -3.40 -5.59
CA ASP A 212 0.73 -3.42 -5.97
C ASP A 212 1.13 -2.21 -6.83
N PHE A 213 0.17 -1.46 -7.40
CA PHE A 213 0.44 -0.16 -8.01
C PHE A 213 1.14 0.82 -7.05
N SER A 214 1.00 0.60 -5.73
CA SER A 214 1.73 1.31 -4.69
C SER A 214 3.25 1.30 -4.90
N PHE A 215 3.84 0.25 -5.49
CA PHE A 215 5.27 0.20 -5.80
C PHE A 215 5.68 1.24 -6.84
N TYR A 216 4.85 1.53 -7.85
CA TYR A 216 5.15 2.64 -8.77
C TYR A 216 5.06 3.99 -8.06
N SER A 217 4.08 4.14 -7.15
CA SER A 217 3.87 5.39 -6.40
C SER A 217 5.00 5.73 -5.44
N GLU A 218 5.84 4.77 -5.05
CA GLU A 218 7.06 5.04 -4.28
C GLU A 218 8.21 5.59 -5.16
N VAL A 219 8.17 5.36 -6.47
CA VAL A 219 9.27 5.66 -7.39
C VAL A 219 9.03 6.95 -8.17
N ILE A 220 7.81 7.19 -8.64
CA ILE A 220 7.45 8.36 -9.45
C ILE A 220 6.10 8.96 -9.02
N PRO A 221 5.81 10.24 -9.35
CA PRO A 221 4.50 10.83 -9.13
C PRO A 221 3.39 9.97 -9.71
N ALA A 222 2.43 9.59 -8.87
CA ALA A 222 1.38 8.66 -9.25
C ALA A 222 0.00 9.12 -8.78
N ALA A 223 -1.04 8.80 -9.57
CA ALA A 223 -2.41 8.91 -9.12
C ALA A 223 -3.27 7.70 -9.52
N PHE A 224 -3.96 7.17 -8.54
CA PHE A 224 -4.92 6.09 -8.64
C PHE A 224 -6.33 6.62 -8.42
N PHE A 225 -7.26 6.12 -9.21
CA PHE A 225 -8.67 6.48 -9.10
C PHE A 225 -9.57 5.27 -9.32
N TYR A 226 -10.83 5.43 -8.94
CA TYR A 226 -11.86 4.44 -9.12
C TYR A 226 -12.84 4.86 -10.20
N ILE A 227 -13.38 3.89 -10.93
CA ILE A 227 -14.60 4.06 -11.72
C ILE A 227 -15.73 3.21 -11.16
N GLY A 228 -16.87 3.83 -10.90
CA GLY A 228 -18.03 3.15 -10.37
C GLY A 228 -18.66 2.19 -11.35
N ILE A 229 -19.11 1.06 -10.81
CA ILE A 229 -19.84 0.01 -11.54
C ILE A 229 -21.15 -0.34 -10.81
N LYS A 230 -21.51 0.38 -9.74
CA LYS A 230 -22.68 0.03 -8.91
C LYS A 230 -23.97 0.27 -9.69
N ASN A 231 -24.71 -0.80 -9.94
CA ASN A 231 -26.02 -0.78 -10.57
C ASN A 231 -26.95 -1.82 -9.92
N GLU A 232 -27.92 -1.35 -9.13
CA GLU A 232 -28.84 -2.23 -8.40
C GLU A 232 -29.82 -2.96 -9.33
N THR A 233 -30.18 -2.36 -10.46
CA THR A 233 -31.09 -3.00 -11.44
C THR A 233 -30.39 -4.13 -12.18
N LEU A 234 -29.12 -3.96 -12.52
CA LEU A 234 -28.29 -5.00 -13.17
C LEU A 234 -27.81 -6.07 -12.17
N GLY A 235 -27.76 -5.75 -10.87
CA GLY A 235 -27.19 -6.61 -9.83
C GLY A 235 -25.68 -6.46 -9.65
N SER A 236 -25.06 -5.47 -10.29
CA SER A 236 -23.64 -5.11 -10.10
C SER A 236 -23.46 -4.38 -8.78
N VAL A 237 -23.50 -5.14 -7.67
CA VAL A 237 -23.44 -4.62 -6.29
C VAL A 237 -22.48 -5.41 -5.40
N HIS A 238 -21.98 -6.54 -5.89
CA HIS A 238 -21.10 -7.42 -5.15
C HIS A 238 -19.63 -6.97 -5.27
N SER A 239 -18.85 -7.20 -4.23
CA SER A 239 -17.44 -6.86 -4.23
C SER A 239 -16.65 -7.70 -5.23
N PRO A 240 -15.49 -7.20 -5.72
CA PRO A 240 -14.45 -8.06 -6.27
C PRO A 240 -14.18 -9.27 -5.35
N HIS A 241 -13.76 -10.39 -5.94
CA HIS A 241 -13.60 -11.71 -5.30
C HIS A 241 -14.90 -12.40 -4.82
N SER A 242 -16.06 -11.77 -4.92
CA SER A 242 -17.33 -12.46 -4.71
C SER A 242 -17.62 -13.42 -5.86
N PRO A 243 -18.16 -14.63 -5.61
CA PRO A 243 -18.63 -15.52 -6.68
C PRO A 243 -19.83 -14.94 -7.45
N HIS A 244 -20.47 -13.88 -6.95
CA HIS A 244 -21.57 -13.16 -7.59
C HIS A 244 -21.11 -11.87 -8.29
N PHE A 245 -19.80 -11.66 -8.41
CA PHE A 245 -19.25 -10.45 -9.02
C PHE A 245 -19.62 -10.37 -10.50
N ILE A 246 -20.24 -9.26 -10.88
CA ILE A 246 -20.50 -8.87 -12.26
C ILE A 246 -20.18 -7.37 -12.41
N ILE A 247 -20.00 -6.93 -13.65
CA ILE A 247 -19.65 -5.54 -13.98
C ILE A 247 -20.81 -4.92 -14.76
N ASP A 248 -21.12 -3.66 -14.47
CA ASP A 248 -21.88 -2.81 -15.38
C ASP A 248 -20.94 -2.25 -16.46
N GLU A 249 -21.01 -2.83 -17.66
CA GLU A 249 -20.10 -2.52 -18.77
C GLU A 249 -20.29 -1.09 -19.32
N ASP A 250 -21.37 -0.40 -18.97
CA ASP A 250 -21.57 1.03 -19.29
C ASP A 250 -20.48 1.92 -18.64
N ALA A 251 -19.75 1.41 -17.65
CA ALA A 251 -18.58 2.08 -17.10
C ALA A 251 -17.36 2.07 -18.05
N LEU A 252 -17.22 1.07 -18.93
CA LEU A 252 -16.00 0.87 -19.73
C LEU A 252 -15.69 2.05 -20.68
N PRO A 253 -16.66 2.60 -21.44
CA PRO A 253 -16.40 3.75 -22.30
C PRO A 253 -15.97 5.00 -21.50
N VAL A 254 -16.56 5.21 -20.33
CA VAL A 254 -16.21 6.34 -19.45
C VAL A 254 -14.82 6.17 -18.85
N GLY A 255 -14.45 4.94 -18.46
CA GLY A 255 -13.12 4.63 -17.95
C GLY A 255 -12.03 4.87 -18.99
N ALA A 256 -12.26 4.39 -20.22
CA ALA A 256 -11.36 4.60 -21.35
C ALA A 256 -11.23 6.08 -21.71
N ALA A 257 -12.34 6.81 -21.80
CA ALA A 257 -12.34 8.25 -22.07
C ALA A 257 -11.64 9.03 -20.96
N THR A 258 -11.81 8.64 -19.70
CA THR A 258 -11.14 9.29 -18.55
C THR A 258 -9.63 9.09 -18.61
N HIS A 259 -9.15 7.86 -18.89
CA HIS A 259 -7.72 7.60 -19.10
C HIS A 259 -7.14 8.45 -20.24
N ALA A 260 -7.83 8.49 -21.38
CA ALA A 260 -7.40 9.28 -22.52
C ALA A 260 -7.35 10.78 -22.19
N ALA A 261 -8.37 11.32 -21.51
CA ALA A 261 -8.44 12.71 -21.12
C ALA A 261 -7.34 13.10 -20.11
N ILE A 262 -6.99 12.22 -19.18
CA ILE A 262 -5.86 12.41 -18.26
C ILE A 262 -4.55 12.51 -19.06
N ALA A 263 -4.27 11.53 -19.93
CA ALA A 263 -3.04 11.53 -20.73
C ALA A 263 -2.95 12.76 -21.65
N GLU A 264 -4.02 13.08 -22.39
CA GLU A 264 -4.08 14.25 -23.28
C GLU A 264 -3.82 15.55 -22.51
N ARG A 265 -4.52 15.74 -21.38
CA ARG A 265 -4.37 16.93 -20.56
C ARG A 265 -2.96 17.03 -20.00
N TYR A 266 -2.38 15.94 -19.51
CA TYR A 266 -1.05 15.94 -18.90
C TYR A 266 -0.01 16.43 -19.91
N LEU A 267 -0.02 15.88 -21.11
CA LEU A 267 0.88 16.29 -22.20
C LEU A 267 0.67 17.75 -22.61
N HIS A 268 -0.57 18.25 -22.58
CA HIS A 268 -0.85 19.65 -22.89
C HIS A 268 -0.36 20.62 -21.80
N GLU A 269 -0.57 20.28 -20.52
CA GLU A 269 -0.11 21.10 -19.38
C GLU A 269 1.43 21.18 -19.34
N GLN A 270 2.14 20.10 -19.67
CA GLN A 270 3.61 20.09 -19.76
C GLN A 270 4.15 20.92 -20.94
N ASP A 271 3.51 20.85 -22.11
CA ASP A 271 3.89 21.64 -23.29
C ASP A 271 3.81 23.16 -23.01
N ILE A 272 2.76 23.59 -22.30
CA ILE A 272 2.62 24.99 -21.86
C ILE A 272 3.73 25.38 -20.89
N SER A 273 4.06 24.53 -19.91
CA SER A 273 5.12 24.79 -18.93
C SER A 273 6.49 25.01 -19.61
N ILE A 274 6.85 24.13 -20.54
CA ILE A 274 8.12 24.18 -21.28
C ILE A 274 8.19 25.44 -22.15
N ASN A 275 7.11 25.76 -22.88
CA ASN A 275 7.10 26.94 -23.75
C ASN A 275 7.05 28.26 -22.95
N GLY A 276 6.35 28.28 -21.82
CA GLY A 276 6.33 29.45 -20.92
C GLY A 276 7.71 29.76 -20.32
N LEU A 277 8.51 28.73 -20.00
CA LEU A 277 9.91 28.90 -19.55
C LEU A 277 10.82 29.42 -20.67
N ARG A 278 10.61 29.01 -21.92
CA ARG A 278 11.36 29.51 -23.09
C ARG A 278 11.08 31.00 -23.36
N ASP A 279 9.82 31.43 -23.24
CA ASP A 279 9.45 32.84 -23.44
C ASP A 279 10.02 33.76 -22.35
N ILE A 280 10.21 33.28 -21.13
CA ILE A 280 10.88 34.02 -20.05
C ILE A 280 12.39 34.16 -20.33
N SER A 281 13.04 33.12 -20.88
CA SER A 281 14.46 33.15 -21.24
C SER A 281 14.77 34.09 -22.41
N ILE A 282 13.85 34.24 -23.37
CA ILE A 282 14.04 35.11 -24.53
C ILE A 282 13.86 36.60 -24.15
N ASN A 283 12.99 36.91 -23.18
CA ASN A 283 12.74 38.28 -22.74
C ASN A 283 13.75 38.81 -21.69
N GLY A 284 14.67 37.98 -21.21
CA GLY A 284 15.70 38.34 -20.22
C GLY A 284 16.96 39.03 -20.78
N PHE A 285 17.07 39.25 -22.10
CA PHE A 285 18.28 39.79 -22.75
C PHE A 285 18.16 41.22 -23.31
N HIS A 286 17.14 41.99 -22.90
CA HIS A 286 17.04 43.41 -23.25
C HIS A 286 16.83 44.28 -22.01
N GLN A 287 17.93 44.62 -21.35
CA GLN A 287 18.11 45.86 -20.60
C GLN A 287 19.60 46.09 -20.35
N ASP A 288 20.22 46.83 -21.27
CA ASP A 288 21.35 47.74 -20.99
C ASP A 288 20.78 49.16 -20.84
#